data_AF-A0A924UNI8-F1
#
_entry.id   AF-A0A924UNI8-F1
#
_cell.length_a   1.000
_cell.length_b   1.000
_cell.length_c   1.000
_cell.angle_alpha   90.00
_cell.angle_beta   90.00
_cell.angle_gamma   90.00
#
_symmetry.space_group_name_H-M   'P 1'
#
loop_
_entity.id
_entity.type
_entity.pdbx_description
1 polymer ?
#
loop_
_entity_poly.entity_id
_entity_poly.type
_entity_poly.pdbx_seq_one_letter_code
_entity_poly.pdbx_strand_id
1 'polypeptide(L)'
;MYSNNFETSDLINISGGILTNFNNTTVLGRYNKAGFGLQISDLPAHELVEISFDLYIHDSWDGNGIEPDGPDIWKLEVEGVNYINTTFSNKECPYTCFPQSYPFNYLNSNQQPKNGAYFPQLPGFCLWSDRSGGSSMYKIVKRIRHSSASFSLRCLDELVQSNTADKLCDESWSLDNLIVKTIDFD
;
A
#
# COMPACT_ATOMS: atom_id res chain seq x y z
N MET A 1 -7.22 14.75 -14.14
CA MET A 1 -6.24 13.65 -14.04
C MET A 1 -5.16 14.08 -13.07
N TYR A 2 -4.87 13.28 -12.05
CA TYR A 2 -3.80 13.51 -11.09
C TYR A 2 -2.70 12.47 -11.31
N SER A 3 -1.44 12.88 -11.20
CA SER A 3 -0.29 11.99 -11.27
C SER A 3 0.83 12.56 -10.42
N ASN A 4 1.46 11.70 -9.63
CA ASN A 4 2.59 12.07 -8.79
C ASN A 4 3.54 10.87 -8.63
N ASN A 5 4.79 11.06 -9.03
CA ASN A 5 5.90 10.11 -8.85
C ASN A 5 6.86 10.57 -7.73
N PHE A 6 6.47 11.59 -6.97
CA PHE A 6 7.13 12.11 -5.76
C PHE A 6 8.55 12.69 -5.92
N GLU A 7 9.15 12.63 -7.11
CA GLU A 7 10.51 13.15 -7.36
C GLU A 7 10.64 14.68 -7.27
N THR A 8 9.54 15.42 -7.37
CA THR A 8 9.52 16.88 -7.27
C THR A 8 9.19 17.40 -5.87
N SER A 9 9.01 16.50 -4.89
CA SER A 9 8.54 16.81 -3.54
C SER A 9 7.19 17.55 -3.46
N ASP A 10 6.39 17.51 -4.53
CA ASP A 10 5.06 18.11 -4.54
C ASP A 10 4.07 17.21 -3.79
N LEU A 11 3.55 17.70 -2.67
CA LEU A 11 2.50 17.06 -1.88
C LEU A 11 1.20 17.87 -1.88
N ILE A 12 1.02 18.77 -2.84
CA ILE A 12 -0.24 19.48 -3.03
C ILE A 12 -1.35 18.43 -3.16
N ASN A 13 -2.46 18.66 -2.44
CA ASN A 13 -3.62 17.76 -2.32
C ASN A 13 -3.39 16.47 -1.50
N ILE A 14 -2.19 16.22 -0.99
CA ILE A 14 -1.89 15.09 -0.11
C ILE A 14 -1.83 15.56 1.34
N SER A 15 -2.65 14.95 2.21
CA SER A 15 -2.55 15.10 3.66
C SER A 15 -1.81 13.92 4.27
N GLY A 16 -1.00 14.17 5.31
CA GLY A 16 -0.19 13.14 5.95
C GLY A 16 0.99 12.63 5.10
N GLY A 17 1.32 13.32 4.00
CA GLY A 17 2.41 12.91 3.11
C GLY A 17 3.78 13.04 3.78
N ILE A 18 4.55 11.96 3.72
CA ILE A 18 5.95 11.87 4.14
C ILE A 18 6.75 11.40 2.93
N LEU A 19 7.88 12.02 2.63
CA LEU A 19 8.75 11.60 1.54
C LEU A 19 10.01 10.94 2.10
N THR A 20 10.33 9.76 1.60
CA THR A 20 11.58 9.05 1.91
C THR A 20 12.21 8.50 0.65
N ASN A 21 13.48 8.08 0.75
CA ASN A 21 14.16 7.40 -0.35
C ASN A 21 14.13 5.90 -0.12
N PHE A 22 13.74 5.15 -1.15
CA PHE A 22 13.83 3.70 -1.17
C PHE A 22 14.30 3.23 -2.55
N ASN A 23 15.28 2.34 -2.59
CA ASN A 23 15.78 1.75 -3.84
C ASN A 23 16.13 2.78 -4.93
N ASN A 24 16.74 3.91 -4.53
CA ASN A 24 17.15 5.04 -5.38
C ASN A 24 16.02 5.88 -6.00
N THR A 25 14.78 5.76 -5.53
CA THR A 25 13.67 6.66 -5.89
C THR A 25 13.05 7.31 -4.66
N THR A 26 12.31 8.39 -4.89
CA THR A 26 11.52 9.04 -3.84
C THR A 26 10.16 8.35 -3.72
N VAL A 27 9.79 7.91 -2.52
CA VAL A 27 8.50 7.25 -2.24
C VAL A 27 7.69 8.03 -1.21
N LEU A 28 6.37 7.94 -1.31
CA LEU A 28 5.42 8.48 -0.34
C LEU A 28 5.24 7.47 0.81
N GLY A 29 5.77 7.83 1.97
CA GLY A 29 5.92 6.99 3.16
C GLY A 29 7.33 7.17 3.73
N ARG A 30 7.79 6.29 4.60
CA ARG A 30 7.14 5.04 5.06
C ARG A 30 6.15 5.27 6.22
N TYR A 31 5.10 4.45 6.27
CA TYR A 31 4.03 4.52 7.26
C TYR A 31 3.98 3.25 8.12
N ASN A 32 3.61 3.42 9.39
CA ASN A 32 3.25 2.37 10.36
C ASN A 32 2.18 2.94 11.30
N LYS A 33 1.02 2.29 11.42
CA LYS A 33 -0.19 2.83 12.07
C LYS A 33 -0.53 4.24 11.59
N ALA A 34 -0.32 4.48 10.30
CA ALA A 34 -0.45 5.78 9.68
C ALA A 34 -0.86 5.64 8.22
N GLY A 35 -0.88 6.76 7.51
CA GLY A 35 -1.23 6.78 6.11
C GLY A 35 -1.37 8.20 5.59
N PHE A 36 -1.93 8.30 4.39
CA PHE A 36 -2.13 9.57 3.72
C PHE A 36 -3.52 9.65 3.09
N GLY A 37 -4.01 10.87 2.89
CA GLY A 37 -5.21 11.16 2.10
C GLY A 37 -4.86 11.94 0.84
N LEU A 38 -5.60 11.73 -0.24
CA LEU A 38 -5.55 12.54 -1.45
C LEU A 38 -6.92 13.16 -1.69
N GLN A 39 -6.95 14.46 -1.99
CA GLN A 39 -8.17 15.23 -2.27
C GLN A 39 -8.08 15.95 -3.61
N ILE A 40 -8.86 15.53 -4.60
CA ILE A 40 -8.89 16.15 -5.92
C ILE A 40 -10.20 16.90 -6.08
N SER A 41 -10.12 18.13 -6.56
CA SER A 41 -11.28 18.96 -6.95
C SER A 41 -11.30 19.15 -8.46
N ASP A 42 -12.43 19.62 -8.98
CA ASP A 42 -12.60 20.03 -10.38
C ASP A 42 -12.26 18.94 -11.41
N LEU A 43 -12.64 17.69 -11.12
CA LEU A 43 -12.58 16.62 -12.11
C LEU A 43 -13.53 16.90 -13.29
N PRO A 44 -13.11 16.60 -14.54
CA PRO A 44 -13.99 16.69 -15.71
C PRO A 44 -15.16 15.70 -15.59
N ALA A 45 -16.18 15.81 -16.45
CA ALA A 45 -17.22 14.79 -16.56
C ALA A 45 -16.62 13.41 -16.87
N HIS A 46 -17.16 12.37 -16.23
CA HIS A 46 -16.72 10.97 -16.36
C HIS A 46 -17.70 10.01 -15.70
N GLU A 47 -17.49 8.71 -15.91
CA GLU A 47 -18.30 7.63 -15.33
C GLU A 47 -17.51 6.66 -14.46
N LEU A 48 -16.18 6.62 -14.65
CA LEU A 48 -15.26 5.85 -13.83
C LEU A 48 -14.05 6.68 -13.41
N VAL A 49 -13.48 6.31 -12.28
CA VAL A 49 -12.10 6.64 -11.91
C VAL A 49 -11.27 5.37 -11.88
N GLU A 50 -10.08 5.42 -12.48
CA GLU A 50 -9.02 4.43 -12.32
C GLU A 50 -7.93 4.99 -11.42
N ILE A 51 -7.66 4.27 -10.33
CA ILE A 51 -6.58 4.53 -9.38
C ILE A 51 -5.49 3.50 -9.63
N SER A 52 -4.25 3.94 -9.79
CA SER A 52 -3.11 3.05 -9.90
C SER A 52 -1.87 3.58 -9.19
N PHE A 53 -1.05 2.66 -8.68
CA PHE A 53 0.21 2.96 -7.99
C PHE A 53 1.04 1.70 -7.76
N ASP A 54 2.31 1.90 -7.42
CA ASP A 54 3.21 0.87 -6.93
C ASP A 54 3.21 0.90 -5.39
N LEU A 55 2.72 -0.17 -4.76
CA LEU A 55 2.69 -0.34 -3.30
C LEU A 55 3.91 -1.13 -2.86
N TYR A 56 4.69 -0.59 -1.95
CA TYR A 56 5.82 -1.28 -1.33
C TYR A 56 5.45 -1.72 0.09
N ILE A 57 5.66 -3.00 0.36
CA ILE A 57 5.51 -3.63 1.66
C ILE A 57 6.89 -3.96 2.19
N HIS A 58 7.29 -3.33 3.29
CA HIS A 58 8.67 -3.37 3.79
C HIS A 58 8.83 -4.22 5.03
N ASP A 59 9.93 -4.94 5.08
CA ASP A 59 10.42 -5.67 6.24
C ASP A 59 9.42 -6.74 6.69
N SER A 60 9.17 -6.90 7.99
CA SER A 60 8.57 -8.12 8.55
C SER A 60 7.05 -8.18 8.52
N TRP A 61 6.40 -7.87 7.40
CA TRP A 61 4.95 -8.08 7.31
C TRP A 61 4.61 -9.58 7.39
N ASP A 62 3.64 -9.90 8.24
CA ASP A 62 3.33 -11.21 8.78
C ASP A 62 1.98 -11.77 8.27
N GLY A 63 1.28 -11.02 7.42
CA GLY A 63 0.07 -11.47 6.74
C GLY A 63 -1.10 -11.60 7.69
N ASN A 64 -1.72 -12.78 7.71
CA ASN A 64 -2.81 -13.13 8.64
C ASN A 64 -2.29 -13.59 10.00
N GLY A 65 -1.09 -13.15 10.38
CA GLY A 65 -0.58 -13.31 11.74
C GLY A 65 -1.62 -12.87 12.77
N ILE A 66 -1.47 -13.38 13.98
CA ILE A 66 -2.19 -12.90 15.14
C ILE A 66 -1.19 -12.27 16.09
N GLU A 67 -1.68 -11.51 17.08
CA GLU A 67 -0.86 -10.91 18.12
C GLU A 67 0.21 -11.91 18.64
N PRO A 68 1.48 -11.49 18.78
CA PRO A 68 1.96 -10.10 18.79
C PRO A 68 2.14 -9.41 17.43
N ASP A 69 2.25 -10.16 16.32
CA ASP A 69 2.79 -9.69 15.03
C ASP A 69 1.73 -9.80 13.91
N GLY A 70 0.53 -9.30 14.15
CA GLY A 70 -0.51 -9.25 13.13
C GLY A 70 -1.96 -9.24 13.66
N PRO A 71 -2.95 -9.15 12.77
CA PRO A 71 -2.80 -9.19 11.32
C PRO A 71 -2.29 -7.88 10.72
N ASP A 72 -1.54 -7.97 9.62
CA ASP A 72 -0.93 -6.81 8.97
C ASP A 72 -1.78 -6.31 7.82
N ILE A 73 -2.79 -5.53 8.20
CA ILE A 73 -3.81 -5.06 7.28
C ILE A 73 -3.38 -3.76 6.61
N TRP A 74 -3.57 -3.70 5.29
CA TRP A 74 -3.48 -2.50 4.48
C TRP A 74 -4.82 -2.21 3.80
N LYS A 75 -5.19 -0.92 3.71
CA LYS A 75 -6.49 -0.48 3.20
C LYS A 75 -6.37 0.62 2.15
N LEU A 76 -7.25 0.52 1.15
CA LEU A 76 -7.61 1.62 0.25
C LEU A 76 -9.06 1.99 0.51
N GLU A 77 -9.27 3.19 1.02
CA GLU A 77 -10.58 3.80 1.17
C GLU A 77 -10.79 4.86 0.08
N VAL A 78 -11.98 4.90 -0.50
CA VAL A 78 -12.40 5.93 -1.44
C VAL A 78 -13.72 6.47 -0.94
N GLU A 79 -13.76 7.76 -0.63
CA GLU A 79 -14.97 8.45 -0.13
C GLU A 79 -15.65 7.75 1.06
N GLY A 80 -14.84 7.17 1.97
CA GLY A 80 -15.30 6.44 3.16
C GLY A 80 -15.67 4.98 2.93
N VAL A 81 -15.55 4.46 1.70
CA VAL A 81 -15.79 3.05 1.36
C VAL A 81 -14.47 2.30 1.23
N ASN A 82 -14.35 1.15 1.90
CA ASN A 82 -13.17 0.27 1.79
C ASN A 82 -13.21 -0.55 0.48
N TYR A 83 -12.32 -0.22 -0.47
CA TYR A 83 -12.18 -0.94 -1.74
C TYR A 83 -11.11 -2.02 -1.71
N ILE A 84 -10.12 -1.87 -0.83
CA ILE A 84 -9.14 -2.92 -0.49
C ILE A 84 -9.08 -2.98 1.02
N ASN A 85 -9.19 -4.18 1.57
CA ASN A 85 -8.94 -4.48 2.97
C ASN A 85 -8.28 -5.85 3.04
N THR A 86 -6.95 -5.88 3.06
CA THR A 86 -6.18 -7.11 2.83
C THR A 86 -4.94 -7.14 3.70
N THR A 87 -4.29 -8.30 3.78
CA THR A 87 -2.99 -8.45 4.43
C THR A 87 -1.93 -8.81 3.41
N PHE A 88 -0.69 -8.48 3.73
CA PHE A 88 0.51 -8.83 2.96
C PHE A 88 1.50 -9.56 3.85
N SER A 89 2.35 -10.42 3.28
CA SER A 89 3.47 -11.00 4.02
C SER A 89 4.75 -11.05 3.20
N ASN A 90 5.86 -10.73 3.86
CA ASN A 90 7.22 -10.89 3.32
C ASN A 90 7.93 -12.14 3.87
N LYS A 91 7.30 -12.94 4.75
CA LYS A 91 7.94 -14.13 5.31
C LYS A 91 8.38 -15.11 4.23
N GLU A 92 9.54 -15.71 4.45
CA GLU A 92 9.96 -16.86 3.64
C GLU A 92 9.05 -18.04 3.88
N CYS A 93 8.84 -18.83 2.82
CA CYS A 93 7.86 -19.90 2.80
C CYS A 93 8.49 -21.23 2.34
N PRO A 94 9.43 -21.82 3.11
CA PRO A 94 10.07 -23.08 2.71
C PRO A 94 9.16 -24.31 2.89
N TYR A 95 8.15 -24.23 3.75
CA TYR A 95 7.22 -25.33 4.07
C TYR A 95 5.77 -24.84 4.24
N THR A 96 5.26 -24.80 5.47
CA THR A 96 3.96 -24.24 5.85
C THR A 96 4.14 -22.81 6.31
N CYS A 97 3.31 -21.91 5.79
CA CYS A 97 3.52 -20.47 5.92
C CYS A 97 2.25 -19.84 6.48
N PHE A 98 2.42 -18.82 7.32
CA PHE A 98 1.29 -17.97 7.68
C PHE A 98 0.84 -17.27 6.39
N PRO A 99 -0.44 -17.42 6.01
CA PRO A 99 -0.93 -16.93 4.74
C PRO A 99 -1.10 -15.42 4.80
N GLN A 100 -1.11 -14.79 3.63
CA GLN A 100 -1.67 -13.44 3.45
C GLN A 100 -3.06 -13.53 2.81
N SER A 101 -3.77 -12.40 2.72
CA SER A 101 -5.06 -12.32 2.01
C SER A 101 -4.92 -11.82 0.58
N TYR A 102 -3.98 -10.92 0.28
CA TYR A 102 -3.90 -10.31 -1.05
C TYR A 102 -3.68 -11.37 -2.14
N PRO A 103 -4.46 -11.38 -3.24
CA PRO A 103 -5.28 -10.28 -3.78
C PRO A 103 -6.74 -10.21 -3.29
N PHE A 104 -7.15 -11.06 -2.36
CA PHE A 104 -8.49 -11.04 -1.78
C PHE A 104 -8.55 -10.19 -0.51
N ASN A 105 -9.76 -9.94 -0.02
CA ASN A 105 -9.93 -9.26 1.27
C ASN A 105 -9.65 -10.23 2.43
N TYR A 106 -9.16 -9.68 3.54
CA TYR A 106 -9.13 -10.34 4.85
C TYR A 106 -10.56 -10.78 5.22
N LEU A 107 -10.87 -12.03 5.62
CA LEU A 107 -10.12 -13.11 6.26
C LEU A 107 -9.57 -14.21 5.31
N ASN A 108 -9.35 -13.94 4.02
CA ASN A 108 -8.83 -14.97 3.11
C ASN A 108 -7.44 -15.46 3.57
N SER A 109 -7.27 -16.78 3.66
CA SER A 109 -6.05 -17.42 4.19
C SER A 109 -5.43 -18.44 3.23
N ASN A 110 -5.69 -18.29 1.93
CA ASN A 110 -5.28 -19.26 0.91
C ASN A 110 -4.11 -18.77 0.06
N GLN A 111 -3.49 -17.64 0.38
CA GLN A 111 -2.39 -17.07 -0.40
C GLN A 111 -1.06 -17.20 0.35
N GLN A 112 -0.03 -17.66 -0.35
CA GLN A 112 1.33 -17.69 0.17
C GLN A 112 1.89 -16.26 0.32
N PRO A 113 2.88 -16.02 1.20
CA PRO A 113 3.58 -14.75 1.26
C PRO A 113 4.05 -14.29 -0.11
N LYS A 114 3.96 -12.98 -0.37
CA LYS A 114 4.32 -12.31 -1.63
C LYS A 114 3.50 -12.73 -2.86
N ASN A 115 2.42 -13.49 -2.69
CA ASN A 115 1.56 -13.83 -3.81
C ASN A 115 0.99 -12.56 -4.47
N GLY A 116 1.14 -12.46 -5.79
CA GLY A 116 0.74 -11.28 -6.56
C GLY A 116 1.72 -10.10 -6.53
N ALA A 117 2.89 -10.24 -5.88
CA ALA A 117 3.94 -9.23 -5.94
C ALA A 117 4.54 -9.15 -7.35
N TYR A 118 4.75 -7.93 -7.84
CA TYR A 118 5.43 -7.68 -9.10
C TYR A 118 6.96 -7.79 -8.93
N PHE A 119 7.50 -7.29 -7.82
CA PHE A 119 8.90 -7.49 -7.43
C PHE A 119 8.99 -8.02 -5.98
N PRO A 120 9.12 -9.35 -5.78
CA PRO A 120 9.12 -9.96 -4.44
C PRO A 120 10.48 -9.97 -3.72
N GLN A 121 11.54 -9.50 -4.38
CA GLN A 121 12.94 -9.69 -3.97
C GLN A 121 13.69 -8.36 -3.77
N LEU A 122 13.00 -7.31 -3.31
CA LEU A 122 13.64 -6.04 -2.95
C LEU A 122 14.29 -6.14 -1.57
N PRO A 123 15.37 -5.39 -1.28
CA PRO A 123 15.90 -5.29 0.08
C PRO A 123 14.86 -4.73 1.05
N GLY A 124 14.97 -5.03 2.33
CA GLY A 124 14.16 -4.39 3.38
C GLY A 124 14.41 -2.88 3.44
N PHE A 125 13.49 -2.13 4.02
CA PHE A 125 13.72 -0.71 4.24
C PHE A 125 14.63 -0.50 5.45
N CYS A 126 14.45 -1.28 6.51
CA CYS A 126 15.15 -1.12 7.77
C CYS A 126 15.61 -2.45 8.37
N LEU A 127 14.71 -3.20 9.01
CA LEU A 127 15.05 -4.43 9.74
C LEU A 127 15.73 -5.47 8.84
N TRP A 128 15.30 -5.59 7.60
CA TRP A 128 15.77 -6.58 6.62
C TRP A 128 16.52 -5.92 5.45
N SER A 129 17.17 -4.78 5.68
CA SER A 129 17.92 -4.04 4.66
C SER A 129 18.98 -4.86 3.91
N ASP A 130 19.64 -5.80 4.59
CA ASP A 130 20.64 -6.71 3.99
C ASP A 130 20.04 -7.99 3.38
N ARG A 131 18.72 -8.17 3.39
CA ARG A 131 18.03 -9.39 2.94
C ARG A 131 17.33 -9.18 1.59
N SER A 132 17.69 -10.01 0.60
CA SER A 132 16.88 -10.13 -0.63
C SER A 132 15.47 -10.58 -0.28
N GLY A 133 14.48 -9.83 -0.72
CA GLY A 133 13.09 -10.07 -0.36
C GLY A 133 12.74 -9.58 1.05
N GLY A 134 13.51 -8.66 1.61
CA GLY A 134 13.08 -7.89 2.77
C GLY A 134 11.88 -7.00 2.46
N SER A 135 11.71 -6.55 1.22
CA SER A 135 10.50 -5.86 0.75
C SER A 135 9.90 -6.54 -0.47
N SER A 136 8.63 -6.26 -0.72
CA SER A 136 7.92 -6.64 -1.96
C SER A 136 7.13 -5.45 -2.52
N MET A 137 7.07 -5.36 -3.85
CA MET A 137 6.30 -4.32 -4.55
C MET A 137 5.14 -4.94 -5.32
N TYR A 138 3.97 -4.31 -5.26
CA TYR A 138 2.73 -4.69 -5.92
C TYR A 138 2.21 -3.57 -6.80
N LYS A 139 1.72 -3.91 -8.00
CA LYS A 139 1.00 -2.98 -8.85
C LYS A 139 -0.48 -3.00 -8.52
N ILE A 140 -0.98 -1.93 -7.92
CA ILE A 140 -2.39 -1.81 -7.57
C ILE A 140 -3.10 -1.05 -8.69
N VAL A 141 -4.23 -1.61 -9.14
CA VAL A 141 -5.15 -0.96 -10.07
C VAL A 141 -6.58 -1.20 -9.60
N LYS A 142 -7.35 -0.13 -9.42
CA LYS A 142 -8.78 -0.19 -9.09
C LYS A 142 -9.58 0.75 -9.94
N ARG A 143 -10.65 0.22 -10.54
CA ARG A 143 -11.65 0.98 -11.30
C ARG A 143 -12.93 1.06 -10.50
N ILE A 144 -13.45 2.27 -10.34
CA ILE A 144 -14.58 2.58 -9.47
C ILE A 144 -15.57 3.43 -10.26
N ARG A 145 -16.86 3.11 -10.16
CA ARG A 145 -17.92 3.99 -10.66
C ARG A 145 -17.95 5.27 -9.86
N HIS A 146 -17.78 6.38 -10.55
CA HIS A 146 -17.67 7.70 -9.95
C HIS A 146 -17.99 8.77 -11.01
N SER A 147 -18.66 9.84 -10.60
CA SER A 147 -19.06 10.93 -11.50
C SER A 147 -19.05 12.31 -10.84
N SER A 148 -18.67 12.39 -9.55
CA SER A 148 -18.57 13.67 -8.85
C SER A 148 -17.38 14.49 -9.38
N ALA A 149 -17.46 15.82 -9.30
CA ALA A 149 -16.33 16.69 -9.63
C ALA A 149 -15.25 16.67 -8.54
N SER A 150 -15.56 16.22 -7.33
CA SER A 150 -14.59 16.00 -6.25
C SER A 150 -14.32 14.52 -6.08
N PHE A 151 -13.08 14.14 -5.75
CA PHE A 151 -12.71 12.76 -5.48
C PHE A 151 -11.74 12.70 -4.30
N SER A 152 -11.92 11.71 -3.43
CA SER A 152 -11.03 11.50 -2.29
C SER A 152 -10.68 10.04 -2.10
N LEU A 153 -9.41 9.79 -1.76
CA LEU A 153 -8.97 8.48 -1.29
C LEU A 153 -8.09 8.60 -0.04
N ARG A 154 -7.99 7.50 0.70
CA ARG A 154 -7.10 7.35 1.83
C ARG A 154 -6.46 5.96 1.79
N CYS A 155 -5.14 5.92 1.95
CA CYS A 155 -4.40 4.68 2.12
C CYS A 155 -3.88 4.64 3.56
N LEU A 156 -4.08 3.52 4.25
CA LEU A 156 -3.67 3.34 5.65
C LEU A 156 -3.38 1.88 5.96
N ASP A 157 -2.71 1.66 7.09
CA ASP A 157 -2.56 0.34 7.69
C ASP A 157 -3.24 0.20 9.05
N GLU A 158 -3.37 -1.04 9.49
CA GLU A 158 -3.75 -1.42 10.86
C GLU A 158 -2.75 -2.45 11.41
N LEU A 159 -1.44 -2.18 11.30
CA LEU A 159 -0.37 -3.09 11.73
C LEU A 159 -0.45 -3.40 13.24
N VAL A 160 -0.06 -4.63 13.64
CA VAL A 160 -0.07 -5.08 15.04
C VAL A 160 1.26 -5.74 15.36
N GLN A 161 1.99 -5.18 16.32
CA GLN A 161 3.39 -5.55 16.63
C GLN A 161 3.71 -5.13 18.07
N SER A 162 3.13 -5.84 19.04
CA SER A 162 3.19 -5.48 20.48
C SER A 162 4.51 -5.87 21.16
N ASN A 163 5.31 -6.70 20.50
CA ASN A 163 6.59 -7.24 20.96
C ASN A 163 7.82 -6.43 20.51
N THR A 164 7.67 -5.42 19.63
CA THR A 164 8.79 -4.63 19.11
C THR A 164 8.84 -3.20 19.65
N ALA A 165 10.07 -2.73 19.89
CA ALA A 165 10.34 -1.37 20.36
C ALA A 165 10.34 -0.36 19.19
N ASP A 166 10.99 -0.69 18.07
CA ASP A 166 11.04 0.16 16.87
C ASP A 166 10.05 -0.34 15.82
N LYS A 167 8.82 0.14 15.96
CA LYS A 167 7.71 -0.35 15.15
C LYS A 167 7.82 -0.05 13.67
N LEU A 168 8.35 1.14 13.37
CA LEU A 168 8.52 1.60 12.00
C LEU A 168 9.63 0.83 11.30
N CYS A 169 10.69 0.43 12.01
CA CYS A 169 11.75 -0.42 11.46
C CYS A 169 11.29 -1.86 11.21
N ASP A 170 10.42 -2.38 12.08
CA ASP A 170 9.88 -3.73 12.01
C ASP A 170 8.99 -3.93 10.77
N GLU A 171 7.92 -3.14 10.66
CA GLU A 171 7.00 -3.22 9.52
C GLU A 171 6.62 -1.83 9.07
N SER A 172 6.71 -1.58 7.77
CA SER A 172 6.23 -0.33 7.21
C SER A 172 5.81 -0.49 5.75
N TRP A 173 5.18 0.53 5.19
CA TRP A 173 4.82 0.54 3.78
C TRP A 173 5.01 1.92 3.18
N SER A 174 5.18 1.98 1.87
CA SER A 174 5.25 3.22 1.09
C SER A 174 4.62 3.02 -0.28
N LEU A 175 4.46 4.10 -1.03
CA LEU A 175 3.83 4.10 -2.33
C LEU A 175 4.62 4.97 -3.31
N ASP A 176 4.65 4.56 -4.57
CA ASP A 176 5.19 5.36 -5.68
C ASP A 176 4.22 5.37 -6.88
N ASN A 177 4.43 6.29 -7.82
CA ASN A 177 3.73 6.38 -9.10
C ASN A 177 2.19 6.44 -8.97
N LEU A 178 1.68 7.31 -8.07
CA LEU A 178 0.25 7.48 -7.85
C LEU A 178 -0.42 8.19 -9.04
N ILE A 179 -1.40 7.54 -9.64
CA ILE A 179 -2.21 8.08 -10.74
C ILE A 179 -3.69 7.93 -10.42
N VAL A 180 -4.45 9.00 -10.67
CA VAL A 180 -5.91 9.01 -10.67
C VAL A 180 -6.39 9.55 -12.01
N LYS A 181 -7.00 8.68 -12.80
CA LYS A 181 -7.51 8.97 -14.14
C LYS A 181 -9.04 8.87 -14.17
N THR A 182 -9.68 9.83 -14.81
CA THR A 182 -11.11 9.76 -15.15
C THR A 182 -11.30 9.03 -16.49
N ILE A 183 -12.35 8.23 -16.60
CA ILE A 183 -12.70 7.49 -17.82
C ILE A 183 -14.17 7.75 -18.13
N ASP A 184 -14.43 8.07 -19.38
CA ASP A 184 -15.75 8.26 -19.97
C ASP A 184 -16.00 7.17 -21.01
N PHE A 185 -17.26 6.77 -21.23
CA PHE A 185 -17.62 5.74 -22.22
C PHE A 185 -18.12 6.33 -23.56
N ASP A 186 -18.17 7.65 -23.67
CA ASP A 186 -18.55 8.41 -24.86
C ASP A 186 -17.63 8.20 -26.09
#